data_AF-A0A330HRB2-F1
#
_entry.id   AF-A0A330HRB2-F1
#
_cell.length_a   1.000
_cell.length_b   1.000
_cell.length_c   1.000
_cell.angle_alpha   90.00
_cell.angle_beta   90.00
_cell.angle_gamma   90.00
#
_symmetry.space_group_name_H-M   'P 1'
#
loop_
_entity.id
_entity.type
_entity.pdbx_description
1 polymer ?
#
loop_
_entity_poly.entity_id
_entity_poly.type
_entity_poly.pdbx_seq_one_letter_code
_entity_poly.pdbx_strand_id
1 'polypeptide(L)'
;MQRLYIATEKFDPSHGTGWKEYIEWSRLTQLTEVVTLDGMLCPAVLGEIKDSYWPHIVNEDFMLGFFLDLDFLLSELPDTRDLNILGVIRKPSEDVSSLTWDGFAFLGYDLMDKAVGNSALSNCGGFPDVFANMELSSVGLLEDFDRAVEIHDLLHKTHPEERHADCDHWAIFRRQGD
;
A
#
# COMPACT_ATOMS: atom_id res chain seq x y z
N MET A 1 13.05 -12.38 2.16
CA MET A 1 11.99 -11.35 2.11
C MET A 1 12.03 -10.56 3.40
N GLN A 2 12.23 -9.25 3.32
CA GLN A 2 12.24 -8.38 4.50
C GLN A 2 10.81 -7.96 4.83
N ARG A 3 10.46 -8.01 6.11
CA ARG A 3 9.18 -7.56 6.65
C ARG A 3 9.36 -6.14 7.19
N LEU A 4 8.52 -5.23 6.74
CA LEU A 4 8.55 -3.83 7.13
C LEU A 4 7.20 -3.41 7.71
N TYR A 5 7.20 -2.39 8.53
CA TYR A 5 6.00 -1.86 9.18
C TYR A 5 5.82 -0.39 8.84
N ILE A 6 4.59 0.05 8.67
CA ILE A 6 4.27 1.47 8.46
C ILE A 6 2.89 1.76 9.04
N ALA A 7 2.71 2.97 9.55
CA ALA A 7 1.41 3.47 9.96
C ALA A 7 0.94 4.55 8.99
N THR A 8 -0.24 4.37 8.42
CA THR A 8 -0.87 5.32 7.50
C THR A 8 -2.21 5.79 8.03
N GLU A 9 -2.61 6.99 7.63
CA GLU A 9 -4.00 7.43 7.78
C GLU A 9 -4.93 6.53 6.94
N LYS A 10 -6.14 6.28 7.42
CA LYS A 10 -7.17 5.57 6.65
C LYS A 10 -7.72 6.50 5.57
N PHE A 11 -8.13 5.96 4.43
CA PHE A 11 -8.90 6.71 3.44
C PHE A 11 -10.17 5.94 3.08
N ASP A 12 -11.32 6.45 3.55
CA ASP A 12 -12.60 5.75 3.54
C ASP A 12 -13.78 6.74 3.46
N PRO A 13 -15.06 6.28 3.45
CA PRO A 13 -16.23 7.16 3.38
C PRO A 13 -16.33 8.24 4.45
N SER A 14 -15.64 8.12 5.59
CA SER A 14 -15.61 9.14 6.64
C SER A 14 -14.92 10.44 6.17
N HIS A 15 -14.12 10.39 5.10
CA HIS A 15 -13.48 11.54 4.47
C HIS A 15 -14.45 12.44 3.68
N GLY A 16 -15.75 12.10 3.69
CA GLY A 16 -16.81 12.98 3.23
C GLY A 16 -16.70 13.33 1.74
N THR A 17 -16.50 14.61 1.43
CA THR A 17 -16.40 15.08 0.04
C THR A 17 -15.18 14.51 -0.68
N GLY A 18 -14.02 14.41 -0.02
CA GLY A 18 -12.81 13.88 -0.64
C GLY A 18 -12.97 12.43 -1.10
N TRP A 19 -13.63 11.60 -0.28
CA TRP A 19 -13.98 10.23 -0.68
C TRP A 19 -14.91 10.19 -1.90
N LYS A 20 -15.95 11.04 -1.92
CA LYS A 20 -16.91 11.08 -3.04
C LYS A 20 -16.25 11.49 -4.35
N GLU A 21 -15.42 12.53 -4.30
CA GLU A 21 -14.64 13.01 -5.45
C GLU A 21 -13.69 11.93 -5.96
N TYR A 22 -13.00 11.24 -5.05
CA TYR A 22 -12.13 10.12 -5.40
C TYR A 22 -12.90 9.00 -6.11
N ILE A 23 -14.02 8.53 -5.56
CA ILE A 23 -14.82 7.45 -6.17
C ILE A 23 -15.39 7.86 -7.53
N GLU A 24 -15.81 9.12 -7.67
CA GLU A 24 -16.30 9.64 -8.95
C GLU A 24 -15.18 9.67 -9.99
N TRP A 25 -13.98 10.08 -9.61
CA TRP A 25 -12.83 10.16 -10.50
C TRP A 25 -12.28 8.76 -10.87
N SER A 26 -12.00 7.92 -9.87
CA SER A 26 -11.36 6.60 -10.06
C SER A 26 -12.31 5.56 -10.65
N ARG A 27 -13.63 5.75 -10.49
CA ARG A 27 -14.68 4.77 -10.81
C ARG A 27 -14.55 3.45 -10.05
N LEU A 28 -13.79 3.42 -8.95
CA LEU A 28 -13.63 2.25 -8.08
C LEU A 28 -14.79 2.17 -7.07
N THR A 29 -16.01 2.02 -7.58
CA THR A 29 -17.25 2.10 -6.77
C THR A 29 -17.44 0.94 -5.80
N GLN A 30 -16.64 -0.13 -5.93
CA GLN A 30 -16.67 -1.28 -5.02
C GLN A 30 -15.91 -1.07 -3.71
N LEU A 31 -15.14 0.02 -3.61
CA LEU A 31 -14.28 0.25 -2.46
C LEU A 31 -15.08 0.57 -1.19
N THR A 32 -14.68 -0.06 -0.09
CA THR A 32 -15.11 0.30 1.26
C THR A 32 -14.08 1.18 1.98
N GLU A 33 -12.83 1.13 1.51
CA GLU A 33 -11.65 1.85 1.98
C GLU A 33 -10.60 1.77 0.86
N VAL A 34 -9.63 2.67 0.80
CA VAL A 34 -8.39 2.47 0.02
C VAL A 34 -7.27 2.11 0.98
N VAL A 35 -6.59 0.99 0.71
CA VAL A 35 -5.45 0.53 1.50
C VAL A 35 -4.25 0.41 0.58
N THR A 36 -3.26 1.26 0.80
CA THR A 36 -2.10 1.43 -0.08
C THR A 36 -0.96 2.09 0.69
N LEU A 37 0.22 2.10 0.09
CA LEU A 37 1.39 2.88 0.52
C LEU A 37 1.42 4.28 -0.10
N ASP A 38 0.43 4.61 -0.96
CA ASP A 38 0.31 5.90 -1.61
C ASP A 38 0.20 7.04 -0.59
N GLY A 39 1.20 7.92 -0.57
CA GLY A 39 1.29 8.99 0.42
C GLY A 39 0.31 10.14 0.17
N MET A 40 -0.29 10.24 -1.02
CA MET A 40 -1.33 11.25 -1.29
C MET A 40 -2.70 10.80 -0.78
N LEU A 41 -3.01 9.51 -0.92
CA LEU A 41 -4.29 8.94 -0.46
C LEU A 41 -4.24 8.56 1.02
N CYS A 42 -3.16 7.91 1.44
CA CYS A 42 -2.98 7.37 2.79
C CYS A 42 -1.63 7.85 3.37
N PRO A 43 -1.50 9.13 3.77
CA PRO A 43 -0.27 9.68 4.31
C PRO A 43 0.33 8.86 5.45
N ALA A 44 1.66 8.75 5.49
CA ALA A 44 2.37 8.14 6.62
C ALA A 44 2.27 9.04 7.86
N VAL A 45 1.93 8.45 9.01
CA VAL A 45 1.61 9.19 10.24
C VAL A 45 2.86 9.80 10.91
N LEU A 46 3.99 9.09 10.84
CA LEU A 46 5.25 9.53 11.43
C LEU A 46 6.13 10.18 10.36
N GLY A 47 5.83 11.44 10.02
CA GLY A 47 6.56 12.19 8.98
C GLY A 47 7.86 12.88 9.45
N GLU A 48 8.02 13.14 10.75
CA GLU A 48 9.24 13.73 11.31
C GLU A 48 10.15 12.62 11.88
N ILE A 49 11.38 12.54 11.36
CA ILE A 49 12.37 11.55 11.78
C ILE A 49 13.15 12.11 12.98
N LYS A 50 13.09 11.37 14.10
CA LYS A 50 13.90 11.65 15.30
C LYS A 50 15.18 10.85 15.27
N ASP A 51 16.22 11.31 15.98
CA ASP A 51 17.49 10.58 16.08
C ASP A 51 17.33 9.15 16.61
N SER A 52 16.34 8.93 17.49
CA SER A 52 16.02 7.60 18.02
C SER A 52 15.47 6.62 16.98
N TYR A 53 15.02 7.09 15.80
CA TYR A 53 14.37 6.25 14.79
C TYR A 53 15.39 5.53 13.92
N TRP A 54 16.57 6.10 13.70
CA TRP A 54 17.58 5.58 12.77
C TRP A 54 17.90 4.08 12.91
N PRO A 55 17.95 3.48 14.12
CA PRO A 55 18.16 2.04 14.28
C PRO A 55 16.93 1.18 13.92
N HIS A 56 15.75 1.78 13.86
CA HIS A 56 14.46 1.11 13.73
C HIS A 56 13.75 1.38 12.40
N ILE A 57 14.29 2.26 11.53
CA ILE A 57 13.72 2.57 10.22
C ILE A 57 14.59 2.06 9.06
N VAL A 58 13.99 1.99 7.88
CA VAL A 58 14.70 1.72 6.63
C VAL A 58 15.40 3.01 6.17
N ASN A 59 16.73 3.00 6.18
CA ASN A 59 17.54 4.10 5.66
C ASN A 59 17.82 3.92 4.16
N GLU A 60 16.76 4.01 3.36
CA GLU A 60 16.79 3.99 1.89
C GLU A 60 15.97 5.17 1.35
N ASP A 61 16.26 5.58 0.11
CA ASP A 61 15.51 6.64 -0.57
C ASP A 61 14.01 6.32 -0.57
N PHE A 62 13.19 7.32 -0.22
CA PHE A 62 11.73 7.25 -0.14
C PHE A 62 11.15 6.27 0.91
N MET A 63 12.00 5.64 1.73
CA MET A 63 11.58 4.59 2.65
C MET A 63 11.69 4.96 4.14
N LEU A 64 11.92 6.24 4.46
CA LEU A 64 12.14 6.67 5.84
C LEU A 64 10.91 6.54 6.76
N GLY A 65 9.71 6.37 6.17
CA GLY A 65 8.48 6.06 6.92
C GLY A 65 8.29 4.57 7.25
N PHE A 66 9.18 3.70 6.77
CA PHE A 66 9.10 2.26 7.01
C PHE A 66 9.99 1.84 8.18
N PHE A 67 9.45 1.01 9.05
CA PHE A 67 10.06 0.53 10.26
C PHE A 67 10.45 -0.95 10.14
N LEU A 68 11.56 -1.31 10.76
CA LEU A 68 12.06 -2.67 10.92
C LEU A 68 11.50 -3.33 12.20
N ASP A 69 10.98 -2.51 13.12
CA ASP A 69 10.58 -2.89 14.47
C ASP A 69 9.15 -2.41 14.73
N LEU A 70 8.22 -3.37 14.87
CA LEU A 70 6.81 -3.09 15.12
C LEU A 70 6.59 -2.50 16.52
N ASP A 71 7.29 -3.01 17.54
CA ASP A 71 7.12 -2.54 18.90
C ASP A 71 7.56 -1.09 19.03
N PHE A 72 8.66 -0.73 18.34
CA PHE A 72 9.11 0.66 18.25
C PHE A 72 8.07 1.54 17.54
N LEU A 73 7.58 1.15 16.37
CA LEU A 73 6.53 1.88 15.64
C LEU A 73 5.31 2.12 16.54
N LEU A 74 4.81 1.08 17.20
CA LEU A 74 3.65 1.18 18.08
C LEU A 74 3.92 2.07 19.30
N SER A 75 5.14 2.06 19.84
CA SER A 75 5.50 2.91 20.98
C SER A 75 5.51 4.41 20.65
N GLU A 76 5.72 4.76 19.39
CA GLU A 76 5.70 6.14 18.90
C GLU A 76 4.28 6.61 18.50
N LEU A 77 3.29 5.71 18.48
CA LEU A 77 1.90 6.00 18.12
C LEU A 77 1.03 6.05 19.39
N PRO A 78 0.62 7.24 19.86
CA PRO A 78 -0.17 7.37 21.09
C PRO A 78 -1.59 6.79 20.96
N ASP A 79 -2.12 6.71 19.74
CA ASP A 79 -3.42 6.11 19.41
C ASP A 79 -3.37 5.50 18.01
N THR A 80 -3.95 4.33 17.83
CA THR A 80 -3.95 3.56 16.58
C THR A 80 -5.34 3.26 16.04
N ARG A 81 -6.41 3.67 16.73
CA ARG A 81 -7.80 3.30 16.40
C ARG A 81 -8.21 3.71 14.98
N ASP A 82 -7.78 4.89 14.57
CA ASP A 82 -8.12 5.48 13.27
C ASP A 82 -6.99 5.35 12.23
N LEU A 83 -5.99 4.50 12.51
CA LEU A 83 -4.84 4.27 11.66
C LEU A 83 -4.88 2.90 10.99
N ASN A 84 -4.20 2.80 9.86
CA ASN A 84 -3.78 1.54 9.28
C ASN A 84 -2.37 1.20 9.75
N ILE A 85 -2.25 0.19 10.60
CA ILE A 85 -0.94 -0.41 10.91
C ILE A 85 -0.69 -1.53 9.91
N LEU A 86 0.21 -1.27 8.96
CA LEU A 86 0.48 -2.14 7.85
C LEU A 86 1.80 -2.88 8.04
N GLY A 87 1.78 -4.16 7.72
CA GLY A 87 2.96 -4.98 7.51
C GLY A 87 3.12 -5.17 6.01
N VAL A 88 4.30 -4.90 5.46
CA VAL A 88 4.54 -5.03 4.03
C VAL A 88 5.77 -5.84 3.68
N ILE A 89 5.74 -6.44 2.50
CA ILE A 89 6.88 -7.12 1.88
C ILE A 89 7.08 -6.53 0.50
N ARG A 90 8.24 -5.91 0.28
CA ARG A 90 8.67 -5.38 -1.02
C ARG A 90 9.16 -6.51 -1.92
N LYS A 91 8.75 -6.48 -3.20
CA LYS A 91 9.16 -7.43 -4.25
C LYS A 91 9.13 -8.89 -3.78
N PRO A 92 7.98 -9.39 -3.30
CA PRO A 92 7.86 -10.81 -2.98
C PRO A 92 8.18 -11.63 -4.24
N SER A 93 9.04 -12.64 -4.09
CA SER A 93 9.44 -13.53 -5.19
C SER A 93 8.49 -14.72 -5.37
N GLU A 94 7.50 -14.84 -4.49
CA GLU A 94 6.52 -15.93 -4.42
C GLU A 94 5.22 -15.40 -3.79
N ASP A 95 4.14 -16.17 -3.92
CA ASP A 95 2.88 -15.89 -3.23
C ASP A 95 3.08 -15.95 -1.71
N VAL A 96 2.65 -14.90 -1.03
CA VAL A 96 2.74 -14.71 0.43
C VAL A 96 1.37 -14.57 1.07
N SER A 97 0.28 -14.78 0.32
CA SER A 97 -1.10 -14.69 0.81
C SER A 97 -1.37 -15.61 2.01
N SER A 98 -0.72 -16.78 2.05
CA SER A 98 -0.82 -17.74 3.15
C SER A 98 0.17 -17.48 4.31
N LEU A 99 0.98 -16.41 4.23
CA LEU A 99 1.97 -16.12 5.26
C LEU A 99 1.28 -15.66 6.54
N THR A 100 1.53 -16.37 7.64
CA THR A 100 1.12 -15.93 8.98
C THR A 100 2.17 -14.98 9.55
N TRP A 101 1.76 -13.78 9.93
CA TRP A 101 2.66 -12.75 10.44
C TRP A 101 2.02 -12.03 11.64
N ASP A 102 2.32 -12.46 12.87
CA ASP A 102 2.13 -11.72 14.13
C ASP A 102 0.88 -10.84 14.23
N GLY A 103 -0.31 -11.44 14.00
CA GLY A 103 -1.59 -10.73 14.10
C GLY A 103 -1.94 -9.86 12.88
N PHE A 104 -1.16 -9.90 11.81
CA PHE A 104 -1.48 -9.29 10.52
C PHE A 104 -2.25 -10.26 9.64
N ALA A 105 -3.30 -9.75 9.00
CA ALA A 105 -4.01 -10.45 7.93
C ALA A 105 -3.58 -9.90 6.58
N PHE A 106 -3.36 -10.80 5.62
CA PHE A 106 -3.11 -10.43 4.24
C PHE A 106 -4.32 -9.72 3.63
N LEU A 107 -4.08 -8.63 2.89
CA LEU A 107 -5.12 -7.87 2.20
C LEU A 107 -5.00 -7.91 0.67
N GLY A 108 -3.80 -8.18 0.16
CA GLY A 108 -3.54 -8.20 -1.28
C GLY A 108 -2.18 -7.62 -1.65
N TYR A 109 -1.99 -7.44 -2.94
CA TYR A 109 -0.82 -6.86 -3.57
C TYR A 109 -1.15 -5.49 -4.15
N ASP A 110 -0.23 -4.55 -3.94
CA ASP A 110 -0.21 -3.25 -4.59
C ASP A 110 0.94 -3.15 -5.59
N LEU A 111 0.83 -2.24 -6.54
CA LEU A 111 1.85 -1.89 -7.52
C LEU A 111 2.25 -0.43 -7.30
N MET A 112 3.33 -0.22 -6.55
CA MET A 112 3.81 1.12 -6.21
C MET A 112 4.88 1.57 -7.17
N ASP A 113 4.88 2.84 -7.58
CA ASP A 113 5.99 3.39 -8.36
C ASP A 113 7.36 3.25 -7.64
N LYS A 114 8.46 3.46 -8.35
CA LYS A 114 9.81 3.30 -7.76
C LYS A 114 10.11 4.24 -6.58
N ALA A 115 9.33 5.32 -6.42
CA ALA A 115 9.46 6.22 -5.28
C ALA A 115 8.54 5.82 -4.12
N VAL A 116 7.78 4.72 -4.25
CA VAL A 116 6.79 4.26 -3.27
C VAL A 116 5.80 5.38 -2.91
N GLY A 117 5.58 6.31 -3.84
CA GLY A 117 4.77 7.50 -3.61
C GLY A 117 3.35 7.31 -4.11
N ASN A 118 3.22 6.61 -5.25
CA ASN A 118 1.95 6.46 -5.94
C ASN A 118 1.62 5.00 -6.27
N SER A 119 0.37 4.58 -6.04
CA SER A 119 -0.15 3.29 -6.50
C SER A 119 -0.61 3.38 -7.95
N ALA A 120 -0.11 2.48 -8.80
CA ALA A 120 -0.58 2.29 -10.17
C ALA A 120 -2.03 1.78 -10.22
N LEU A 121 -2.49 1.11 -9.16
CA LEU A 121 -3.82 0.52 -9.07
C LEU A 121 -4.89 1.53 -8.64
N SER A 122 -4.62 2.28 -7.56
CA SER A 122 -5.64 3.05 -6.83
C SER A 122 -5.52 4.58 -6.98
N ASN A 123 -4.35 5.14 -7.27
CA ASN A 123 -4.14 6.59 -7.41
C ASN A 123 -3.85 7.04 -8.84
N CYS A 124 -3.04 6.30 -9.59
CA CYS A 124 -2.93 6.58 -11.02
C CYS A 124 -4.17 6.05 -11.73
N GLY A 125 -4.57 4.81 -11.42
CA GLY A 125 -5.74 4.15 -12.00
C GLY A 125 -5.74 4.22 -13.54
N GLY A 126 -6.85 3.83 -14.16
CA GLY A 126 -7.05 4.21 -15.57
C GLY A 126 -6.16 3.48 -16.59
N PHE A 127 -5.74 2.25 -16.31
CA PHE A 127 -5.16 1.32 -17.29
C PHE A 127 -6.18 0.24 -17.73
N PRO A 128 -7.34 0.61 -18.32
CA PRO A 128 -8.39 -0.35 -18.67
C PRO A 128 -7.97 -1.35 -19.76
N ASP A 129 -6.86 -1.08 -20.44
CA ASP A 129 -6.23 -1.96 -21.42
C ASP A 129 -5.32 -3.02 -20.78
N VAL A 130 -5.00 -2.89 -19.49
CA VAL A 130 -4.18 -3.85 -18.74
C VAL A 130 -5.02 -4.66 -17.72
N PHE A 131 -5.86 -3.99 -16.95
CA PHE A 131 -6.74 -4.64 -15.97
C PHE A 131 -8.07 -3.90 -15.82
N ALA A 132 -9.11 -4.63 -15.44
CA ALA A 132 -10.41 -4.05 -15.12
C ALA A 132 -10.47 -3.65 -13.64
N ASN A 133 -11.08 -2.50 -13.36
CA ASN A 133 -11.32 -2.03 -11.99
C ASN A 133 -11.96 -3.09 -11.07
N MET A 134 -12.81 -3.97 -11.61
CA MET A 134 -13.48 -5.04 -10.85
C MET A 134 -12.54 -6.18 -10.41
N GLU A 135 -11.31 -6.23 -10.92
CA GLU A 135 -10.29 -7.17 -10.45
C GLU A 135 -9.71 -6.76 -9.09
N LEU A 136 -9.86 -5.49 -8.70
CA LEU A 136 -9.42 -5.01 -7.39
C LEU A 136 -10.44 -5.37 -6.30
N SER A 137 -9.93 -5.78 -5.15
CA SER A 137 -10.72 -6.08 -3.95
C SER A 137 -11.48 -4.86 -3.41
N SER A 138 -12.27 -5.05 -2.36
CA SER A 138 -12.98 -3.93 -1.69
C SER A 138 -12.05 -2.91 -1.04
N VAL A 139 -10.74 -3.17 -0.98
CA VAL A 139 -9.71 -2.24 -0.47
C VAL A 139 -8.74 -1.73 -1.55
N GLY A 140 -8.98 -2.07 -2.81
CA GLY A 140 -8.21 -1.55 -3.96
C GLY A 140 -6.92 -2.32 -4.26
N LEU A 141 -6.81 -3.57 -3.79
CA LEU A 141 -5.64 -4.43 -3.96
C LEU A 141 -5.94 -5.65 -4.84
N LEU A 142 -4.91 -6.25 -5.43
CA LEU A 142 -5.00 -7.52 -6.14
C LEU A 142 -4.85 -8.69 -5.17
N GLU A 143 -5.77 -9.65 -5.16
CA GLU A 143 -5.71 -10.78 -4.21
C GLU A 143 -4.81 -11.92 -4.68
N ASP A 144 -4.61 -12.05 -6.00
CA ASP A 144 -3.87 -13.13 -6.63
C ASP A 144 -2.45 -12.69 -7.03
N PHE A 145 -1.44 -13.44 -6.60
CA PHE A 145 -0.03 -13.11 -6.84
C PHE A 145 0.34 -13.20 -8.32
N ASP A 146 -0.04 -14.28 -8.99
CA ASP A 146 0.30 -14.51 -10.41
C ASP A 146 -0.31 -13.41 -11.28
N ARG A 147 -1.54 -12.98 -10.96
CA ARG A 147 -2.21 -11.86 -11.62
C ARG A 147 -1.53 -10.52 -11.34
N ALA A 148 -1.05 -10.30 -10.12
CA ALA A 148 -0.27 -9.09 -9.79
C ALA A 148 1.05 -9.04 -10.57
N VAL A 149 1.72 -10.18 -10.76
CA VAL A 149 2.91 -10.30 -11.61
C VAL A 149 2.57 -10.01 -13.07
N GLU A 150 1.50 -10.60 -13.59
CA GLU A 150 1.06 -10.38 -14.97
C GLU A 150 0.72 -8.90 -15.25
N ILE A 151 -0.04 -8.25 -14.36
CA ILE A 151 -0.43 -6.83 -14.52
C ILE A 151 0.80 -5.93 -14.51
N HIS A 152 1.76 -6.15 -13.61
CA HIS A 152 3.02 -5.41 -13.59
C HIS A 152 3.76 -5.50 -14.93
N ASP A 153 3.93 -6.71 -15.45
CA ASP A 153 4.65 -6.94 -16.71
C ASP A 153 3.93 -6.30 -17.91
N LEU A 154 2.59 -6.37 -17.91
CA LEU A 154 1.75 -5.73 -18.92
C LEU A 154 1.79 -4.20 -18.85
N LEU A 155 1.77 -3.61 -17.65
CA LEU A 155 1.90 -2.16 -17.46
C LEU A 155 3.22 -1.67 -18.07
N HIS A 156 4.34 -2.29 -17.69
CA HIS A 156 5.67 -1.92 -18.18
C HIS A 156 5.78 -2.05 -19.71
N LYS A 157 5.19 -3.11 -20.29
CA LYS A 157 5.23 -3.36 -21.73
C LYS A 157 4.33 -2.41 -22.53
N THR A 158 3.15 -2.09 -22.01
CA THR A 158 2.10 -1.36 -22.74
C THR A 158 2.28 0.15 -22.61
N HIS A 159 2.76 0.60 -21.44
CA HIS A 159 2.93 2.01 -21.09
C HIS A 159 4.38 2.33 -20.66
N PRO A 160 5.41 2.04 -21.48
CA PRO A 160 6.82 2.17 -21.08
C PRO A 160 7.28 3.60 -20.77
N GLU A 161 6.54 4.60 -21.26
CA GLU A 161 6.82 6.03 -21.02
C GLU A 161 6.05 6.58 -19.80
N GLU A 162 5.11 5.82 -19.25
CA GLU A 162 4.37 6.19 -18.05
C GLU A 162 5.20 5.82 -16.81
N ARG A 163 5.69 6.83 -16.10
CA ARG A 163 6.54 6.63 -14.92
C ARG A 163 5.87 5.76 -13.88
N HIS A 164 4.54 5.86 -13.72
CA HIS A 164 3.81 5.06 -12.74
C HIS A 164 3.54 3.61 -13.19
N ALA A 165 3.79 3.29 -14.46
CA ALA A 165 3.81 1.91 -14.94
C ALA A 165 5.14 1.19 -14.61
N ASP A 166 6.22 1.95 -14.36
CA ASP A 166 7.46 1.41 -13.79
C ASP A 166 7.32 1.29 -12.26
N CYS A 167 6.71 0.18 -11.84
CA CYS A 167 6.32 -0.08 -10.47
C CYS A 167 7.04 -1.29 -9.87
N ASP A 168 6.91 -1.47 -8.56
CA ASP A 168 7.37 -2.64 -7.81
C ASP A 168 6.16 -3.29 -7.12
N HIS A 169 6.17 -4.62 -6.96
CA HIS A 169 5.16 -5.34 -6.19
C HIS A 169 5.33 -5.13 -4.69
N TRP A 170 4.21 -4.94 -4.00
CA TRP A 170 4.16 -4.87 -2.54
C TRP A 170 3.05 -5.75 -2.01
N ALA A 171 3.39 -6.73 -1.19
CA ALA A 171 2.37 -7.45 -0.42
C ALA A 171 1.98 -6.59 0.79
N ILE A 172 0.67 -6.39 0.97
CA ILE A 172 0.10 -5.58 2.05
C ILE A 172 -0.65 -6.47 3.02
N PHE A 173 -0.29 -6.35 4.29
CA PHE A 173 -0.97 -6.98 5.40
C PHE A 173 -1.40 -5.89 6.38
N ARG A 174 -2.52 -6.10 7.09
CA ARG A 174 -3.02 -5.18 8.11
C ARG A 174 -3.07 -5.87 9.46
N ARG A 175 -2.54 -5.19 10.49
CA ARG A 175 -2.64 -5.65 11.88
C ARG A 175 -4.12 -5.74 12.26
N GLN A 176 -4.54 -6.91 12.70
CA GLN A 176 -5.84 -7.12 13.31
C GLN A 176 -5.81 -6.48 14.70
N GLY A 177 -6.86 -5.75 15.06
CA GLY A 177 -6.98 -5.21 16.41
C GLY A 177 -6.98 -6.33 17.45
N ASP A 178 -6.46 -6.02 18.64
CA ASP A 178 -6.74 -6.81 19.83
C ASP A 178 -8.20 -6.62 20.30
#